data_AF-A0A3S3B4N1-F1
#
_entry.id   AF-A0A3S3B4N1-F1
#
_cell.length_a   1.000
_cell.length_b   1.000
_cell.length_c   1.000
_cell.angle_alpha   90.00
_cell.angle_beta   90.00
_cell.angle_gamma   90.00
#
_symmetry.space_group_name_H-M   'P 1'
#
loop_
_entity.id
_entity.type
_entity.pdbx_description
1 polymer ?
#
loop_
_entity_poly.entity_id
_entity_poly.type
_entity_poly.pdbx_seq_one_letter_code
_entity_poly.pdbx_strand_id
1 'polypeptide(L)'
;MFADEFMDGVDHDSLERLHRGEVQDWVDSVARSGLFMRGQVERADAAWRHDPKSLLDALLSGADEMTVKRCEMIWSDLDRIEGRPQELATVGGYSNVVASLATTIA
;
A
#
# COMPACT_ATOMS: atom_id res chain seq x y z
N MET A 1 11.35 21.32 8.76
CA MET A 1 11.66 19.93 8.41
C MET A 1 11.79 19.19 9.74
N PHE A 2 10.69 18.60 10.24
CA PHE A 2 10.58 18.05 11.60
C PHE A 2 9.54 16.90 11.65
N ALA A 3 9.52 16.02 10.64
CA ALA A 3 8.54 14.92 10.59
C ALA A 3 9.13 13.55 10.22
N ASP A 4 10.37 13.46 9.74
CA ASP A 4 10.96 12.18 9.31
C ASP A 4 11.65 11.40 10.43
N GLU A 5 12.03 12.04 11.53
CA GLU A 5 12.86 11.39 12.58
C GLU A 5 12.03 10.77 13.72
N PHE A 6 10.69 10.81 13.61
CA PHE A 6 9.75 10.13 14.53
C PHE A 6 9.11 8.88 13.87
N MET A 7 9.85 8.23 12.96
CA MET A 7 9.50 6.99 12.26
C MET A 7 10.08 5.75 12.96
N ASP A 8 9.69 5.51 14.20
CA ASP A 8 9.90 4.20 14.87
C ASP A 8 8.54 3.50 15.08
N GLY A 9 7.65 3.67 14.10
CA GLY A 9 6.27 3.18 14.09
C GLY A 9 5.82 2.94 12.66
N VAL A 10 5.69 1.66 12.32
CA VAL A 10 5.24 1.06 11.04
C VAL A 10 5.71 1.82 9.79
N ASP A 11 6.78 1.29 9.18
CA ASP A 11 7.31 1.76 7.90
C ASP A 11 6.23 1.80 6.80
N HIS A 12 6.21 2.87 6.01
CA HIS A 12 5.20 3.09 4.97
C HIS A 12 5.23 1.99 3.91
N ASP A 13 6.42 1.53 3.53
CA ASP A 13 6.57 0.45 2.55
C ASP A 13 5.98 -0.86 3.10
N SER A 14 6.08 -1.09 4.41
CA SER A 14 5.47 -2.23 5.08
C SER A 14 3.94 -2.17 5.07
N LEU A 15 3.35 -0.98 5.25
CA LEU A 15 1.91 -0.74 5.11
C LEU A 15 1.43 -0.93 3.66
N GLU A 16 2.19 -0.46 2.68
CA GLU A 16 1.85 -0.61 1.25
C GLU A 16 1.92 -2.08 0.80
N ARG A 17 2.94 -2.83 1.24
CA ARG A 17 3.06 -4.27 1.00
C ARG A 17 1.90 -5.02 1.66
N LEU A 18 1.59 -4.70 2.91
CA LEU A 18 0.44 -5.27 3.61
C LEU A 18 -0.87 -4.98 2.88
N HIS A 19 -1.09 -3.74 2.44
CA HIS A 19 -2.28 -3.33 1.68
C HIS A 19 -2.47 -4.17 0.41
N ARG A 20 -1.38 -4.48 -0.29
CA ARG A 20 -1.36 -5.39 -1.46
C ARG A 20 -1.55 -6.88 -1.14
N GLY A 21 -1.69 -7.24 0.14
CA GLY A 21 -1.83 -8.62 0.59
C GLY A 21 -0.51 -9.39 0.71
N GLU A 22 0.64 -8.71 0.72
CA GLU A 22 1.95 -9.32 1.00
C GLU A 22 2.11 -9.59 2.49
N VAL A 23 1.49 -10.67 2.97
CA VAL A 23 1.42 -11.00 4.41
C VAL A 23 2.47 -12.02 4.86
N GLN A 24 3.33 -12.50 3.96
CA GLN A 24 4.20 -13.64 4.22
C GLN A 24 5.16 -13.42 5.40
N ASP A 25 5.72 -12.21 5.52
CA ASP A 25 6.64 -11.86 6.61
C ASP A 25 5.95 -12.03 7.99
N TRP A 26 4.65 -11.71 8.06
CA TRP A 26 3.83 -11.86 9.25
C TRP A 26 3.42 -13.31 9.51
N VAL A 27 3.05 -14.04 8.46
CA VAL A 27 2.73 -15.48 8.54
C VAL A 27 3.94 -16.27 9.05
N ASP A 28 5.14 -15.97 8.54
CA ASP A 28 6.39 -16.61 8.96
C ASP A 28 6.71 -16.29 10.42
N SER A 29 6.47 -15.05 10.85
CA SER A 29 6.63 -14.64 12.25
C SER A 29 5.68 -15.42 13.18
N VAL A 30 4.40 -15.55 12.79
CA VAL A 30 3.41 -16.33 13.55
C VAL A 30 3.77 -17.81 13.59
N ALA A 31 4.23 -18.39 12.47
CA ALA A 31 4.71 -19.78 12.43
C ALA A 31 5.91 -19.99 13.36
N ARG A 32 6.88 -19.05 13.36
CA ARG A 32 8.10 -19.11 14.17
C ARG A 32 7.83 -18.91 15.66
N SER A 33 6.73 -18.24 16.03
CA SER A 33 6.35 -18.07 17.44
C SER A 33 6.11 -19.39 18.17
N GLY A 34 5.73 -20.45 17.44
CA GLY A 34 5.36 -21.75 18.00
C GLY A 34 4.05 -21.75 18.78
N LEU A 35 3.32 -20.62 18.82
CA LEU A 35 2.06 -20.47 19.57
C LEU A 35 0.85 -21.03 18.82
N PHE A 36 0.99 -21.29 17.52
CA PHE A 36 -0.09 -21.69 16.63
C PHE A 36 0.23 -23.01 15.94
N MET A 37 -0.78 -23.86 15.81
CA MET A 37 -0.69 -25.07 14.99
C MET A 37 -0.63 -24.70 13.51
N ARG A 38 -0.06 -25.57 12.67
CA ARG A 38 0.05 -25.34 11.22
C ARG A 38 -1.27 -24.94 10.56
N GLY A 39 -2.36 -25.63 10.87
CA GLY A 39 -3.70 -25.31 10.33
C GLY A 39 -4.32 -24.02 10.88
N GLN A 40 -3.76 -23.42 11.93
CA GLN A 40 -4.11 -22.06 12.37
C GLN A 40 -3.32 -21.01 11.57
N VAL A 41 -2.03 -21.27 11.31
CA VAL A 41 -1.18 -20.42 10.45
C VAL A 41 -1.73 -20.37 9.03
N GLU A 42 -2.09 -21.51 8.43
CA GLU A 42 -2.67 -21.59 7.08
C GLU A 42 -4.00 -20.81 6.99
N ARG A 43 -4.82 -20.85 8.05
CA ARG A 43 -6.07 -20.06 8.11
C ARG A 43 -5.80 -18.56 8.26
N ALA A 44 -4.79 -18.18 9.05
CA ALA A 44 -4.39 -16.79 9.19
C ALA A 44 -3.88 -16.22 7.86
N ASP A 45 -3.02 -16.97 7.14
CA ASP A 45 -2.55 -16.60 5.81
C ASP A 45 -3.72 -16.35 4.83
N ALA A 46 -4.66 -17.30 4.74
CA ALA A 46 -5.83 -17.15 3.89
C ALA A 46 -6.71 -15.95 4.28
N ALA A 47 -6.93 -15.74 5.59
CA ALA A 47 -7.73 -14.63 6.08
C ALA A 47 -7.08 -13.28 5.79
N TRP A 48 -5.78 -13.14 6.04
CA TRP A 48 -5.06 -11.88 5.84
C TRP A 48 -4.82 -11.54 4.38
N ARG A 49 -4.71 -12.53 3.49
CA ARG A 49 -4.69 -12.27 2.04
C ARG A 49 -6.05 -11.80 1.51
N HIS A 50 -7.14 -12.31 2.07
CA HIS A 50 -8.49 -11.93 1.68
C HIS A 50 -8.90 -10.58 2.27
N ASP A 51 -8.49 -10.30 3.50
CA ASP A 51 -8.76 -9.06 4.22
C ASP A 51 -7.51 -8.57 4.95
N PRO A 52 -6.60 -7.86 4.25
CA PRO A 52 -5.37 -7.35 4.84
C PRO A 52 -5.59 -6.35 5.97
N LYS A 53 -6.75 -5.68 6.01
CA LYS A 53 -7.11 -4.75 7.09
C LYS A 53 -7.23 -5.47 8.42
N SER A 54 -7.72 -6.71 8.43
CA SER A 54 -7.82 -7.51 9.66
C SER A 54 -6.46 -7.76 10.34
N LEU A 55 -5.38 -7.88 9.56
CA LEU A 55 -4.03 -7.98 10.12
C LEU A 55 -3.54 -6.64 10.66
N LEU A 56 -3.82 -5.53 9.95
CA LEU A 56 -3.50 -4.20 10.47
C LEU A 56 -4.21 -3.93 11.80
N ASP A 57 -5.50 -4.25 11.91
CA ASP A 57 -6.27 -4.09 13.16
C ASP A 57 -5.68 -4.92 14.31
N ALA A 58 -5.22 -6.14 14.01
CA ALA A 58 -4.55 -6.99 14.99
C ALA A 58 -3.21 -6.40 15.45
N LEU A 59 -2.40 -5.84 14.54
CA LEU A 59 -1.14 -5.17 14.87
C LEU A 59 -1.36 -3.92 15.73
N LEU A 60 -2.47 -3.21 15.51
CA LEU A 60 -2.80 -1.97 16.20
C LEU A 60 -3.56 -2.16 17.53
N SER A 61 -4.00 -3.38 17.86
CA SER A 61 -4.82 -3.65 19.05
C SER A 61 -4.18 -3.22 20.39
N GLY A 62 -2.86 -3.03 20.44
CA GLY A 62 -2.14 -2.54 21.62
C GLY A 62 -1.36 -1.24 21.38
N ALA A 63 -1.52 -0.61 20.22
CA ALA A 63 -0.82 0.61 19.87
C ALA A 63 -1.44 1.84 20.56
N ASP A 64 -0.66 2.91 20.71
CA ASP A 64 -1.18 4.19 21.18
C ASP A 64 -2.08 4.84 20.11
N GLU A 65 -2.96 5.74 20.55
CA GLU A 65 -3.94 6.42 19.69
C GLU A 65 -3.29 7.16 18.51
N MET A 66 -2.09 7.72 18.67
CA MET A 66 -1.42 8.44 17.61
C MET A 66 -0.89 7.49 16.54
N THR A 67 -0.33 6.34 16.94
CA THR A 67 0.08 5.27 16.02
C THR A 67 -1.11 4.71 15.24
N VAL A 68 -2.25 4.48 15.92
CA VAL A 68 -3.50 4.03 15.27
C VAL A 68 -3.94 5.05 14.22
N LYS A 69 -4.09 6.33 14.59
CA LYS A 69 -4.54 7.38 13.67
C LYS A 69 -3.62 7.54 12.46
N ARG A 70 -2.30 7.41 12.66
CA ARG A 70 -1.33 7.48 11.57
C ARG A 70 -1.52 6.34 10.58
N CYS A 71 -1.63 5.10 11.06
CA CYS A 71 -1.80 3.94 10.21
C CYS A 71 -3.13 3.97 9.44
N GLU A 72 -4.22 4.36 10.10
CA GLU A 72 -5.53 4.54 9.44
C GLU A 72 -5.50 5.62 8.35
N MET A 73 -4.77 6.71 8.58
CA MET A 73 -4.60 7.78 7.58
C MET A 73 -3.85 7.27 6.35
N ILE A 74 -2.74 6.54 6.55
CA ILE A 74 -1.97 5.94 5.45
C ILE A 74 -2.83 4.92 4.69
N TRP A 75 -3.54 4.05 5.40
CA TRP A 75 -4.41 3.04 4.80
C TRP A 75 -5.52 3.67 3.94
N SER A 76 -6.15 4.73 4.44
CA SER A 76 -7.19 5.46 3.71
C SER A 76 -6.66 6.12 2.43
N ASP A 77 -5.40 6.56 2.40
CA ASP A 77 -4.78 7.10 1.20
C ASP A 77 -4.50 6.00 0.16
N LEU A 78 -4.03 4.82 0.61
CA LEU A 78 -3.83 3.65 -0.24
C LEU A 78 -5.16 3.16 -0.86
N ASP A 79 -6.24 3.08 -0.07
CA ASP A 79 -7.59 2.74 -0.56
C ASP A 79 -8.06 3.71 -1.65
N ARG A 80 -7.73 5.00 -1.50
CA ARG A 80 -8.07 6.02 -2.50
C ARG A 80 -7.25 5.85 -3.79
N ILE A 81 -6.02 5.39 -3.71
CA ILE A 81 -5.16 5.14 -4.88
C ILE A 81 -5.66 3.90 -5.63
N GLU A 82 -6.00 2.82 -4.93
CA GLU A 82 -6.53 1.59 -5.54
C GLU A 82 -7.93 1.78 -6.12
N GLY A 83 -8.80 2.52 -5.42
CA GLY A 83 -10.16 2.83 -5.85
C GLY A 83 -10.26 3.87 -6.97
N ARG A 84 -9.15 4.46 -7.41
CA ARG A 84 -9.12 5.43 -8.52
C ARG A 84 -9.17 4.69 -9.86
N PRO A 85 -10.24 4.81 -10.66
CA PRO A 85 -10.17 4.44 -12.08
C PRO A 85 -9.11 5.33 -12.74
N GLN A 86 -8.27 4.81 -13.62
CA GLN A 86 -7.42 5.64 -14.51
C GLN A 86 -8.29 6.48 -15.45
N GLU A 87 -8.99 7.47 -14.91
CA GLU A 87 -9.63 8.54 -15.64
C GLU A 87 -8.73 9.76 -15.43
N LEU A 88 -7.80 9.98 -16.37
CA LEU A 88 -7.01 11.21 -16.64
C LEU A 88 -5.66 10.87 -17.33
N ALA A 89 -5.73 10.26 -18.51
CA ALA A 89 -4.62 10.29 -19.49
C ALA A 89 -5.08 10.82 -20.87
N THR A 90 -6.13 11.63 -20.89
CA THR A 90 -6.48 12.48 -22.03
C THR A 90 -6.85 13.86 -21.52
N VAL A 91 -6.47 14.90 -22.27
CA VAL A 91 -6.60 16.36 -22.06
C VAL A 91 -5.32 16.98 -21.47
N GLY A 92 -4.53 17.80 -22.16
CA GLY A 92 -4.55 18.36 -23.50
C GLY A 92 -3.13 18.92 -23.78
N GLY A 93 -2.66 18.93 -25.02
CA GLY A 93 -2.80 20.14 -25.84
C GLY A 93 -1.73 21.19 -25.51
N TYR A 94 -0.50 20.98 -25.99
CA TYR A 94 0.39 22.10 -26.30
C TYR A 94 0.71 22.07 -27.79
N SER A 95 -0.05 22.92 -28.48
CA SER A 95 0.23 23.43 -29.82
C SER A 95 1.68 23.87 -29.94
N ASN A 96 2.36 23.41 -30.99
CA ASN A 96 3.27 24.28 -31.70
C ASN A 96 3.14 24.04 -33.21
N VAL A 97 2.33 24.89 -33.83
CA VAL A 97 2.30 25.11 -35.27
C VAL A 97 3.52 25.99 -35.60
N VAL A 98 4.55 25.39 -36.18
CA VAL A 98 5.42 26.05 -37.17
C VAL A 98 5.54 25.05 -38.33
N ALA A 99 4.67 25.23 -39.31
CA ALA A 99 4.99 25.89 -40.57
C ALA A 99 5.74 24.96 -41.54
N SER A 100 4.96 24.51 -42.52
CA SER A 100 5.31 24.14 -43.89
C SER A 100 6.77 24.33 -44.31
N LEU A 101 7.31 23.32 -45.01
CA LEU A 101 7.52 23.40 -46.46
C LEU A 101 7.89 22.02 -47.03
N ALA A 102 7.20 21.68 -48.12
CA ALA A 102 7.53 20.60 -49.04
C ALA A 102 8.93 20.79 -49.66
N THR A 103 9.62 19.69 -50.01
CA THR A 103 10.63 19.48 -51.08
C THR A 103 11.33 18.13 -50.76
N THR A 104 11.02 17.00 -51.42
CA THR A 104 11.76 16.43 -52.58
C THR A 104 13.15 15.89 -52.15
N ILE A 105 13.52 14.61 -52.26
CA ILE A 105 13.71 13.78 -53.46
C ILE A 105 13.89 12.30 -53.04
N ALA A 106 13.64 11.41 -54.00
CA ALA A 106 13.77 9.96 -53.99
C ALA A 106 15.11 9.38 -53.50
#